data_AF-A0A7S1JSR8-F1
#
_entry.id   AF-A0A7S1JSR8-F1
#
_cell.length_a   1.000
_cell.length_b   1.000
_cell.length_c   1.000
_cell.angle_alpha   90.00
_cell.angle_beta   90.00
_cell.angle_gamma   90.00
#
_symmetry.space_group_name_H-M   'P 1'
#
loop_
_entity.id
_entity.type
_entity.pdbx_description
1 polymer ?
#
loop_
_entity_poly.entity_id
_entity_poly.type
_entity_poly.pdbx_seq_one_letter_code
_entity_poly.pdbx_strand_id
1 'polypeptide(L)'
;DHLDDVSEEAATKAVFAIAVYSIAADVPYALSFLYRKIGSTPAWERERYRVFHLWLAHMIQFPWLRHNMHPRCVYEGMRTWAMHRGGFGAPFIDQVHEVSSELTKLSVPHTVEYQIDAPYVLDIKLRGRRDVLLVVSECSRNGLQPCGSTLLQLIHLRQYGYNPIAIKRSHWRSLGAAEKAEYIEVILRDSDVPICSSADRPGEEEEDQGAGREGQAGAELETGV
;
A
#
# COMPACT_ATOMS: atom_id res chain seq x y z
N ASP A 1 20.87 -28.00 4.87
CA ASP A 1 22.08 -28.16 4.04
C ASP A 1 22.03 -27.50 2.66
N HIS A 2 20.89 -27.01 2.16
CA HIS A 2 20.81 -26.34 0.82
C HIS A 2 20.42 -24.85 0.85
N LEU A 3 20.27 -24.23 2.03
CA LEU A 3 19.93 -22.80 2.12
C LEU A 3 21.11 -21.91 1.75
N ASP A 4 22.35 -22.35 1.98
CA ASP A 4 23.55 -21.56 1.67
C ASP A 4 23.73 -21.30 0.18
N ASP A 5 23.29 -22.25 -0.66
CA ASP A 5 23.37 -22.20 -2.13
C ASP A 5 22.28 -21.33 -2.77
N VAL A 6 21.35 -20.79 -1.98
CA VAL A 6 20.29 -19.91 -2.49
C VAL A 6 20.90 -18.59 -2.96
N SER A 7 20.72 -18.30 -4.25
CA SER A 7 21.11 -17.01 -4.84
C SER A 7 20.26 -15.87 -4.28
N GLU A 8 20.77 -14.64 -4.32
CA GLU A 8 20.03 -13.47 -3.85
C GLU A 8 18.70 -13.26 -4.60
N GLU A 9 18.66 -13.56 -5.91
CA GLU A 9 17.43 -13.49 -6.70
C GLU A 9 16.40 -14.53 -6.23
N ALA A 10 16.84 -15.76 -5.97
CA ALA A 10 15.97 -16.80 -5.43
C ALA A 10 15.50 -16.45 -4.01
N ALA A 11 16.36 -15.87 -3.18
CA ALA A 11 16.00 -15.39 -1.85
C ALA A 11 14.93 -14.31 -1.92
N THR A 12 15.10 -13.32 -2.81
CA THR A 12 14.11 -12.24 -3.03
C THR A 12 12.75 -12.80 -3.43
N LYS A 13 12.71 -13.76 -4.37
CA LYS A 13 11.47 -14.43 -4.79
C LYS A 13 10.84 -15.26 -3.68
N ALA A 14 11.64 -15.98 -2.91
CA ALA A 14 11.16 -16.80 -1.79
C ALA A 14 10.56 -15.94 -0.67
N VAL A 15 11.24 -14.86 -0.29
CA VAL A 15 10.72 -13.90 0.70
C VAL A 15 9.45 -13.24 0.21
N PHE A 16 9.38 -12.85 -1.07
CA PHE A 16 8.15 -12.34 -1.68
C PHE A 16 7.00 -13.34 -1.54
N ALA A 17 7.22 -14.61 -1.88
CA ALA A 17 6.20 -15.65 -1.75
C ALA A 17 5.77 -15.83 -0.28
N ILE A 18 6.72 -15.89 0.66
CA ILE A 18 6.43 -16.01 2.09
C ILE A 18 5.54 -14.86 2.57
N ALA A 19 5.86 -13.62 2.18
CA ALA A 19 5.09 -12.43 2.54
C ALA A 19 3.70 -12.40 1.86
N VAL A 20 3.59 -12.86 0.61
CA VAL A 20 2.30 -12.92 -0.09
C VAL A 20 1.37 -13.96 0.53
N TYR A 21 1.89 -15.14 0.84
CA TYR A 21 1.09 -16.23 1.41
C TYR A 21 0.94 -16.15 2.93
N SER A 22 1.52 -15.13 3.57
CA SER A 22 1.44 -14.91 5.03
C SER A 22 1.90 -16.11 5.87
N ILE A 23 2.88 -16.89 5.37
CA ILE A 23 3.42 -18.09 6.04
C ILE A 23 4.69 -17.81 6.84
N ALA A 24 5.01 -16.53 7.08
CA ALA A 24 6.27 -16.11 7.72
C ALA A 24 6.50 -16.75 9.10
N ALA A 25 5.43 -16.92 9.88
CA ALA A 25 5.47 -17.52 11.21
C ALA A 25 5.78 -19.03 11.20
N ASP A 26 5.50 -19.72 10.09
CA ASP A 26 5.75 -21.17 9.95
C ASP A 26 7.20 -21.46 9.56
N VAL A 27 7.90 -20.49 8.97
CA VAL A 27 9.27 -20.64 8.45
C VAL A 27 10.26 -19.58 8.97
N PRO A 28 10.29 -19.27 10.29
CA PRO A 28 11.04 -18.13 10.82
C PRO A 28 12.55 -18.26 10.60
N TYR A 29 13.10 -19.47 10.73
CA TYR A 29 14.53 -19.73 10.49
C TYR A 29 14.91 -19.52 9.02
N ALA A 30 14.11 -20.05 8.08
CA ALA A 30 14.36 -19.89 6.66
C ALA A 30 14.20 -18.42 6.24
N LEU A 31 13.15 -17.73 6.71
CA LEU A 31 12.92 -16.32 6.44
C LEU A 31 14.12 -15.46 6.90
N SER A 32 14.61 -15.71 8.12
CA SER A 32 15.80 -15.05 8.68
C SER A 32 17.06 -15.26 7.82
N PHE A 33 17.25 -16.48 7.31
CA PHE A 33 18.36 -16.76 6.40
C PHE A 33 18.21 -16.02 5.06
N LEU A 34 17.03 -16.09 4.44
CA LEU A 34 16.75 -15.49 3.14
C LEU A 34 16.88 -13.96 3.19
N TYR A 35 16.42 -13.32 4.29
CA TYR A 35 16.57 -11.88 4.48
C TYR A 35 18.02 -11.41 4.48
N ARG A 36 18.93 -12.18 5.10
CA ARG A 36 20.36 -11.86 5.11
C ARG A 36 21.01 -11.94 3.73
N LYS A 37 20.43 -12.70 2.81
CA LYS A 37 20.92 -12.78 1.42
C LYS A 37 20.54 -11.54 0.61
N ILE A 38 19.44 -10.86 0.94
CA ILE A 38 19.04 -9.62 0.27
C ILE A 38 19.98 -8.49 0.67
N GLY A 39 20.65 -7.89 -0.31
CA GLY A 39 21.70 -6.90 -0.14
C GLY A 39 23.12 -7.47 -0.12
N SER A 40 23.31 -8.79 -0.26
CA SER A 40 24.63 -9.42 -0.19
C SER A 40 25.44 -9.31 -1.48
N THR A 41 24.78 -9.13 -2.63
CA THR A 41 25.43 -8.87 -3.92
C THR A 41 24.76 -7.66 -4.59
N PRO A 42 25.22 -7.18 -5.77
CA PRO A 42 24.52 -6.11 -6.49
C PRO A 42 23.21 -6.55 -7.17
N ALA A 43 22.77 -7.80 -7.06
CA ALA A 43 21.60 -8.31 -7.78
C ALA A 43 20.29 -7.61 -7.38
N TRP A 44 20.14 -7.22 -6.10
CA TRP A 44 18.98 -6.46 -5.62
C TRP A 44 18.79 -5.12 -6.35
N GLU A 45 19.84 -4.55 -6.94
CA GLU A 45 19.76 -3.27 -7.64
C GLU A 45 18.86 -3.33 -8.88
N ARG A 46 18.61 -4.52 -9.43
CA ARG A 46 17.66 -4.72 -10.53
C ARG A 46 16.22 -4.77 -10.04
N GLU A 47 16.01 -5.04 -8.76
CA GLU A 47 14.70 -5.20 -8.13
C GLU A 47 14.46 -4.22 -6.97
N ARG A 48 15.11 -3.03 -7.00
CA ARG A 48 15.05 -2.02 -5.91
C ARG A 48 13.63 -1.75 -5.39
N TYR A 49 12.67 -1.63 -6.31
CA TYR A 49 11.26 -1.42 -5.98
C TYR A 49 10.68 -2.57 -5.16
N ARG A 50 10.89 -3.83 -5.59
CA ARG A 50 10.42 -5.01 -4.86
C ARG A 50 11.13 -5.15 -3.53
N VAL A 51 12.45 -4.96 -3.50
CA VAL A 51 13.28 -5.04 -2.30
C VAL A 51 12.78 -4.08 -1.22
N PHE A 52 12.36 -2.87 -1.60
CA PHE A 52 11.72 -1.94 -0.67
C PHE A 52 10.39 -2.46 -0.13
N HIS A 53 9.52 -3.02 -0.98
CA HIS A 53 8.26 -3.64 -0.53
C HIS A 53 8.49 -4.85 0.38
N LEU A 54 9.57 -5.60 0.18
CA LEU A 54 9.96 -6.65 1.12
C LEU A 54 10.38 -6.04 2.45
N TRP A 55 11.21 -5.00 2.46
CA TRP A 55 11.54 -4.28 3.70
C TRP A 55 10.28 -3.74 4.41
N LEU A 56 9.28 -3.24 3.68
CA LEU A 56 7.98 -2.90 4.27
C LEU A 56 7.28 -4.12 4.87
N ALA A 57 7.31 -5.27 4.20
CA ALA A 57 6.76 -6.50 4.75
C ALA A 57 7.47 -6.93 6.05
N HIS A 58 8.77 -6.67 6.19
CA HIS A 58 9.49 -6.87 7.44
C HIS A 58 8.95 -6.01 8.57
N MET A 59 8.76 -4.71 8.32
CA MET A 59 8.27 -3.78 9.31
C MET A 59 6.81 -4.05 9.72
N ILE A 60 5.99 -4.53 8.79
CA ILE A 60 4.54 -4.65 8.97
C ILE A 60 4.14 -6.09 9.35
N GLN A 61 4.58 -7.09 8.57
CA GLN A 61 4.06 -8.46 8.68
C GLN A 61 4.84 -9.33 9.68
N PHE A 62 6.15 -9.10 9.83
CA PHE A 62 6.99 -9.93 10.71
C PHE A 62 7.99 -9.08 11.51
N PRO A 63 7.51 -8.14 12.35
CA PRO A 63 8.36 -7.26 13.16
C PRO A 63 9.20 -8.00 14.20
N TRP A 64 8.88 -9.27 14.47
CA TRP A 64 9.65 -10.17 15.33
C TRP A 64 10.97 -10.65 14.70
N LEU A 65 11.14 -10.49 13.38
CA LEU A 65 12.36 -10.86 12.70
C LEU A 65 13.48 -9.89 13.08
N ARG A 66 14.59 -10.40 13.62
CA ARG A 66 15.68 -9.53 14.12
C ARG A 66 16.60 -9.00 13.02
N HIS A 67 16.68 -9.70 11.90
CA HIS A 67 17.60 -9.34 10.82
C HIS A 67 16.95 -8.33 9.91
N ASN A 68 17.56 -7.15 9.85
CA ASN A 68 17.12 -6.10 8.94
C ASN A 68 17.92 -6.15 7.65
N MET A 69 17.29 -5.64 6.59
CA MET A 69 17.94 -5.46 5.30
C MET A 69 19.02 -4.36 5.41
N HIS A 70 20.07 -4.44 4.60
CA HIS A 70 21.15 -3.45 4.65
C HIS A 70 20.59 -2.04 4.35
N PRO A 71 20.97 -0.98 5.10
CA PRO A 71 20.39 0.37 4.94
C PRO A 71 20.43 0.91 3.51
N ARG A 72 21.51 0.65 2.77
CA ARG A 72 21.63 0.99 1.33
C ARG A 72 20.47 0.44 0.49
N CYS A 73 20.05 -0.81 0.72
CA CYS A 73 18.93 -1.42 0.00
C CYS A 73 17.62 -0.68 0.31
N VAL A 74 17.43 -0.29 1.57
CA VAL A 74 16.26 0.44 2.03
C VAL A 74 16.21 1.83 1.40
N TYR A 75 17.29 2.62 1.48
CA TYR A 75 17.31 3.98 0.95
C TYR A 75 17.14 4.04 -0.57
N GLU A 76 17.89 3.23 -1.32
CA GLU A 76 17.77 3.18 -2.78
C GLU A 76 16.42 2.60 -3.23
N GLY A 77 15.91 1.62 -2.47
CA GLY A 77 14.58 1.06 -2.66
C GLY A 77 13.48 2.11 -2.44
N MET A 78 13.54 2.85 -1.33
CA MET A 78 12.61 3.93 -1.00
C MET A 78 12.61 5.01 -2.08
N ARG A 79 13.81 5.43 -2.52
CA ARG A 79 13.95 6.40 -3.61
C ARG A 79 13.29 5.90 -4.90
N THR A 80 13.55 4.65 -5.26
CA THR A 80 12.93 4.02 -6.45
C THR A 80 11.41 3.96 -6.32
N TRP A 81 10.92 3.61 -5.14
CA TRP A 81 9.49 3.56 -4.82
C TRP A 81 8.82 4.92 -4.92
N ALA A 82 9.42 5.96 -4.32
CA ALA A 82 8.91 7.33 -4.42
C ALA A 82 8.93 7.83 -5.87
N MET A 83 10.00 7.57 -6.64
CA MET A 83 10.05 7.94 -8.06
C MET A 83 8.97 7.24 -8.88
N HIS A 84 8.71 5.96 -8.62
CA HIS A 84 7.66 5.20 -9.30
C HIS A 84 6.26 5.77 -9.04
N ARG A 85 6.05 6.41 -7.89
CA ARG A 85 4.78 7.03 -7.50
C ARG A 85 4.69 8.53 -7.84
N GLY A 86 5.74 9.13 -8.40
CA GLY A 86 5.80 10.57 -8.60
C GLY A 86 5.91 11.38 -7.30
N GLY A 87 6.37 10.75 -6.21
CA GLY A 87 6.41 11.30 -4.85
C GLY A 87 5.95 10.28 -3.82
N PHE A 88 5.46 10.75 -2.68
CA PHE A 88 4.89 9.91 -1.63
C PHE A 88 3.36 9.73 -1.76
N GLY A 89 2.72 10.44 -2.69
CA GLY A 89 1.27 10.42 -2.92
C GLY A 89 0.76 9.26 -3.77
N ALA A 90 -0.40 9.45 -4.40
CA ALA A 90 -0.99 8.45 -5.28
C ALA A 90 -0.27 8.37 -6.64
N PRO A 91 0.11 7.17 -7.12
CA PRO A 91 0.91 7.00 -8.35
C PRO A 91 0.18 7.42 -9.63
N PHE A 92 -1.15 7.45 -9.62
CA PHE A 92 -1.98 7.71 -10.80
C PHE A 92 -3.06 8.76 -10.51
N ILE A 93 -2.63 9.93 -10.03
CA ILE A 93 -3.52 10.97 -9.50
C ILE A 93 -4.65 11.38 -10.46
N ASP A 94 -4.40 11.45 -11.77
CA ASP A 94 -5.43 11.74 -12.77
C ASP A 94 -6.58 10.71 -12.73
N GLN A 95 -6.23 9.43 -12.68
CA GLN A 95 -7.22 8.35 -12.61
C GLN A 95 -7.90 8.31 -11.26
N VAL A 96 -7.20 8.68 -10.18
CA VAL A 96 -7.80 8.84 -8.85
C VAL A 96 -8.87 9.94 -8.87
N HIS A 97 -8.60 11.08 -9.49
CA HIS A 97 -9.59 12.15 -9.65
C HIS A 97 -10.75 11.74 -10.57
N GLU A 98 -10.50 10.99 -11.63
CA GLU A 98 -11.57 10.43 -12.47
C GLU A 98 -12.51 9.51 -11.66
N VAL A 99 -11.95 8.59 -10.86
CA VAL A 99 -12.74 7.70 -9.99
C VAL A 99 -13.50 8.51 -8.93
N SER A 100 -12.84 9.49 -8.31
CA SER A 100 -13.47 10.41 -7.34
C SER A 100 -14.64 11.18 -7.95
N SER A 101 -14.53 11.62 -9.20
CA SER A 101 -15.62 12.26 -9.93
C SER A 101 -16.83 11.33 -10.10
N GLU A 102 -16.62 10.07 -10.49
CA GLU A 102 -17.72 9.10 -10.60
C GLU A 102 -18.35 8.80 -9.23
N LEU A 103 -17.55 8.63 -8.17
CA LEU A 103 -18.06 8.47 -6.80
C LEU A 103 -18.90 9.68 -6.35
N THR A 104 -18.48 10.89 -6.71
CA THR A 104 -19.21 12.12 -6.39
C THR A 104 -20.58 12.15 -7.07
N LYS A 105 -20.65 11.75 -8.34
CA LYS A 105 -21.94 11.64 -9.07
C LYS A 105 -22.88 10.62 -8.42
N LEU A 106 -22.31 9.53 -7.90
CA LEU A 106 -23.04 8.49 -7.16
C LEU A 106 -23.33 8.88 -5.69
N SER A 107 -22.99 10.10 -5.26
CA SER A 107 -23.16 10.57 -3.88
C SER A 107 -22.49 9.68 -2.82
N VAL A 108 -21.37 9.05 -3.18
CA VAL A 108 -20.58 8.21 -2.26
C VAL A 108 -19.57 9.09 -1.54
N PRO A 109 -19.63 9.25 -0.21
CA PRO A 109 -18.71 10.10 0.53
C PRO A 109 -17.32 9.46 0.60
N HIS A 110 -16.28 10.21 0.21
CA HIS A 110 -14.91 9.72 0.14
C HIS A 110 -13.89 10.84 0.31
N THR A 111 -12.63 10.45 0.55
CA THR A 111 -11.46 11.35 0.61
C THR A 111 -10.38 10.82 -0.31
N VAL A 112 -9.81 11.69 -1.15
CA VAL A 112 -8.69 11.38 -2.05
C VAL A 112 -7.37 11.61 -1.31
N GLU A 113 -6.34 10.82 -1.63
CA GLU A 113 -4.99 10.92 -1.03
C GLU A 113 -5.02 10.93 0.50
N TYR A 114 -5.74 9.96 1.07
CA TYR A 114 -5.92 9.87 2.51
C TYR A 114 -4.65 9.35 3.19
N GLN A 115 -4.05 10.18 4.04
CA GLN A 115 -2.88 9.86 4.82
C GLN A 115 -3.25 8.89 5.95
N ILE A 116 -2.41 7.87 6.17
CA ILE A 116 -2.52 6.95 7.30
C ILE A 116 -1.21 6.92 8.09
N ASP A 117 -1.25 6.41 9.31
CA ASP A 117 -0.03 6.14 10.11
C ASP A 117 0.68 4.87 9.60
N ALA A 118 1.10 4.95 8.35
CA ALA A 118 1.78 3.89 7.61
C ALA A 118 2.59 4.54 6.46
N PRO A 119 3.54 3.82 5.85
CA PRO A 119 4.34 4.35 4.74
C PRO A 119 3.55 4.52 3.43
N TYR A 120 2.22 4.34 3.45
CA TYR A 120 1.36 4.45 2.29
C TYR A 120 0.43 5.66 2.41
N VAL A 121 0.22 6.35 1.28
CA VAL A 121 -0.94 7.21 1.07
C VAL A 121 -1.99 6.41 0.31
N LEU A 122 -3.23 6.46 0.79
CA LEU A 122 -4.35 5.77 0.18
C LEU A 122 -4.93 6.61 -0.96
N ASP A 123 -5.13 6.02 -2.13
CA ASP A 123 -5.62 6.76 -3.29
C ASP A 123 -7.02 7.35 -3.03
N ILE A 124 -7.99 6.51 -2.62
CA ILE A 124 -9.34 6.94 -2.23
C ILE A 124 -9.84 6.15 -1.03
N LYS A 125 -10.16 6.84 0.06
CA LYS A 125 -10.78 6.28 1.26
C LYS A 125 -12.28 6.55 1.26
N LEU A 126 -13.11 5.51 1.32
CA LEU A 126 -14.57 5.68 1.54
C LEU A 126 -14.84 6.08 2.99
N ARG A 127 -15.68 7.09 3.22
CA ARG A 127 -15.97 7.62 4.57
C ARG A 127 -16.83 6.63 5.38
N GLY A 128 -16.61 6.57 6.70
CA GLY A 128 -17.38 5.71 7.61
C GLY A 128 -17.13 4.21 7.47
N ARG A 129 -16.17 3.79 6.63
CA ARG A 129 -15.88 2.38 6.32
C ARG A 129 -14.38 2.13 6.38
N ARG A 130 -13.94 0.88 6.19
CA ARG A 130 -12.51 0.52 6.02
C ARG A 130 -12.13 0.27 4.55
N ASP A 131 -13.06 0.40 3.62
CA ASP A 131 -12.80 0.23 2.18
C ASP A 131 -11.92 1.33 1.60
N VAL A 132 -11.01 0.94 0.72
CA VAL A 132 -10.05 1.82 0.04
C VAL A 132 -10.00 1.43 -1.43
N LEU A 133 -10.23 2.37 -2.34
CA LEU A 133 -10.01 2.12 -3.76
C LEU A 133 -8.56 2.49 -4.08
N LEU A 134 -7.85 1.59 -4.75
CA LEU A 134 -6.46 1.81 -5.20
C LEU A 134 -6.39 1.65 -6.71
N VAL A 135 -5.87 2.66 -7.39
CA VAL A 135 -5.62 2.58 -8.82
C VAL A 135 -4.29 1.86 -9.03
N VAL A 136 -4.34 0.71 -9.71
CA VAL A 136 -3.18 -0.18 -9.85
C VAL A 136 -2.83 -0.43 -11.31
N SER A 137 -1.54 -0.57 -11.60
CA SER A 137 -1.03 -0.90 -12.95
C SER A 137 -0.49 -2.33 -13.04
N GLU A 138 0.08 -2.89 -11.97
CA GLU A 138 0.61 -4.25 -11.96
C GLU A 138 -0.52 -5.27 -11.79
N CYS A 139 -0.92 -5.90 -12.90
CA CYS A 139 -1.87 -7.00 -12.90
C CYS A 139 -1.33 -8.19 -13.70
N SER A 140 -1.84 -9.38 -13.41
CA SER A 140 -1.51 -10.58 -14.19
C SER A 140 -1.83 -10.38 -15.69
N ARG A 141 -1.06 -11.00 -16.59
CA ARG A 141 -1.27 -10.86 -18.05
C ARG A 141 -2.63 -11.38 -18.50
N ASN A 142 -3.11 -12.45 -17.87
CA ASN A 142 -4.32 -13.18 -18.27
C ASN A 142 -5.54 -12.85 -17.40
N GLY A 143 -5.41 -11.95 -16.43
CA GLY A 143 -6.47 -11.64 -15.48
C GLY A 143 -6.43 -10.18 -15.02
N LEU A 144 -7.56 -9.70 -14.52
CA LEU A 144 -7.66 -8.38 -13.89
C LEU A 144 -7.08 -8.35 -12.46
N GLN A 145 -6.51 -9.47 -11.99
CA GLN A 145 -6.00 -9.62 -10.64
C GLN A 145 -4.67 -8.88 -10.44
N PRO A 146 -4.52 -8.13 -9.34
CA PRO A 146 -3.26 -7.51 -8.94
C PRO A 146 -2.13 -8.54 -8.78
N CYS A 147 -0.91 -8.15 -9.12
CA CYS A 147 0.26 -9.01 -8.99
C CYS A 147 1.49 -8.23 -8.52
N GLY A 148 2.61 -8.94 -8.32
CA GLY A 148 3.88 -8.28 -7.99
C GLY A 148 3.82 -7.49 -6.70
N SER A 149 4.43 -6.30 -6.69
CA SER A 149 4.55 -5.50 -5.46
C SER A 149 3.21 -4.88 -5.06
N THR A 150 2.31 -4.67 -6.02
CA THR A 150 0.92 -4.27 -5.75
C THR A 150 0.24 -5.26 -4.80
N LEU A 151 0.48 -6.56 -4.96
CA LEU A 151 -0.11 -7.58 -4.09
C LEU A 151 0.36 -7.43 -2.63
N LEU A 152 1.63 -7.10 -2.40
CA LEU A 152 2.16 -6.82 -1.07
C LEU A 152 1.53 -5.57 -0.47
N GLN A 153 1.36 -4.49 -1.25
CA GLN A 153 0.66 -3.29 -0.79
C GLN A 153 -0.77 -3.62 -0.32
N LEU A 154 -1.51 -4.44 -1.06
CA LEU A 154 -2.86 -4.87 -0.66
C LEU A 154 -2.83 -5.65 0.67
N ILE A 155 -1.86 -6.54 0.85
CA ILE A 155 -1.71 -7.31 2.09
C ILE A 155 -1.36 -6.40 3.27
N HIS A 156 -0.44 -5.46 3.09
CA HIS A 156 -0.06 -4.50 4.12
C HIS A 156 -1.25 -3.67 4.58
N LEU A 157 -2.04 -3.14 3.63
CA LEU A 157 -3.23 -2.36 3.96
C LEU A 157 -4.29 -3.19 4.72
N ARG A 158 -4.42 -4.48 4.41
CA ARG A 158 -5.27 -5.39 5.19
C ARG A 158 -4.76 -5.59 6.62
N GLN A 159 -3.45 -5.63 6.83
CA GLN A 159 -2.87 -5.69 8.18
C GLN A 159 -3.10 -4.41 8.98
N TYR A 160 -3.22 -3.27 8.31
CA TYR A 160 -3.69 -2.00 8.90
C TYR A 160 -5.23 -1.93 9.05
N GLY A 161 -5.95 -3.03 8.78
CA GLY A 161 -7.40 -3.11 8.96
C GLY A 161 -8.23 -2.47 7.84
N TYR A 162 -7.62 -2.15 6.69
CA TYR A 162 -8.34 -1.66 5.52
C TYR A 162 -8.79 -2.80 4.60
N ASN A 163 -9.85 -2.56 3.82
CA ASN A 163 -10.28 -3.44 2.74
C ASN A 163 -9.90 -2.81 1.38
N PRO A 164 -8.70 -3.10 0.85
CA PRO A 164 -8.28 -2.47 -0.39
C PRO A 164 -8.91 -3.17 -1.60
N ILE A 165 -9.50 -2.37 -2.47
CA ILE A 165 -10.16 -2.77 -3.70
C ILE A 165 -9.37 -2.18 -4.87
N ALA A 166 -8.88 -3.05 -5.75
CA ALA A 166 -8.01 -2.66 -6.84
C ALA A 166 -8.82 -2.23 -8.07
N ILE A 167 -8.61 -0.99 -8.52
CA ILE A 167 -9.08 -0.46 -9.80
C ILE A 167 -7.95 -0.61 -10.80
N LYS A 168 -8.09 -1.53 -11.76
CA LYS A 168 -7.07 -1.73 -12.79
C LYS A 168 -7.04 -0.54 -13.73
N ARG A 169 -5.93 0.21 -13.71
CA ARG A 169 -5.72 1.42 -14.51
C ARG A 169 -5.97 1.22 -16.00
N SER A 170 -5.45 0.14 -16.59
CA SER A 170 -5.61 -0.09 -18.03
C SER A 170 -7.07 -0.38 -18.41
N HIS A 171 -7.80 -1.08 -17.54
CA HIS A 171 -9.21 -1.35 -17.74
C HIS A 171 -10.02 -0.07 -17.59
N TRP A 172 -9.80 0.67 -16.50
CA TRP A 172 -10.42 1.98 -16.27
C TRP A 172 -10.27 2.93 -17.47
N ARG A 173 -9.06 2.99 -18.05
CA ARG A 173 -8.79 3.83 -19.23
C ARG A 173 -9.45 3.35 -20.52
N SER A 174 -9.81 2.07 -20.61
CA SER A 174 -10.53 1.52 -21.77
C SER A 174 -12.04 1.77 -21.71
N LEU A 175 -12.58 2.10 -20.54
CA LEU A 175 -14.01 2.33 -20.34
C LEU A 175 -14.43 3.71 -20.84
N GLY A 176 -15.57 3.76 -21.52
CA GLY A 176 -16.32 4.98 -21.80
C GLY A 176 -16.98 5.58 -20.55
N ALA A 177 -17.55 6.77 -20.68
CA ALA A 177 -18.13 7.49 -19.53
C ALA A 177 -19.25 6.71 -18.82
N ALA A 178 -20.16 6.09 -19.58
CA ALA A 178 -21.25 5.29 -19.00
C ALA A 178 -20.72 4.02 -18.31
N GLU A 179 -19.75 3.34 -18.93
CA GLU A 179 -19.17 2.09 -18.42
C GLU A 179 -18.34 2.33 -17.15
N LYS A 180 -17.72 3.51 -16.99
CA LYS A 180 -17.00 3.89 -15.76
C LYS A 180 -17.95 3.96 -14.55
N ALA A 181 -19.13 4.56 -14.73
CA ALA A 181 -20.12 4.64 -13.65
C ALA A 181 -20.60 3.25 -13.25
N GLU A 182 -20.99 2.41 -14.22
CA GLU A 182 -21.39 1.02 -13.99
C GLU A 182 -20.28 0.21 -13.29
N TYR A 183 -19.03 0.38 -13.72
CA TYR A 183 -17.89 -0.31 -13.12
C TYR A 183 -17.70 0.05 -11.64
N ILE A 184 -17.85 1.33 -11.28
CA ILE A 184 -17.80 1.75 -9.87
C ILE A 184 -18.98 1.18 -9.08
N GLU A 185 -20.20 1.22 -9.61
CA GLU A 185 -21.37 0.63 -8.94
C GLU A 185 -21.20 -0.86 -8.65
N VAL A 186 -20.68 -1.62 -9.61
CA VAL A 186 -20.38 -3.05 -9.44
C VAL A 186 -19.34 -3.26 -8.33
N ILE A 187 -18.23 -2.51 -8.36
CA ILE A 187 -17.19 -2.58 -7.33
C ILE A 187 -17.76 -2.30 -5.94
N LEU A 188 -18.59 -1.26 -5.82
CA LEU A 188 -19.19 -0.86 -4.55
C LEU A 188 -20.18 -1.92 -4.06
N ARG A 189 -21.00 -2.50 -4.95
CA ARG A 189 -21.95 -3.56 -4.60
C ARG A 189 -21.27 -4.83 -4.13
N ASP A 190 -20.23 -5.28 -4.84
CA ASP A 190 -19.46 -6.48 -4.46
C ASP A 190 -18.70 -6.29 -3.13
N SER A 191 -18.58 -5.04 -2.68
CA SER A 191 -17.95 -4.66 -1.41
C SER A 191 -18.99 -4.41 -0.29
N ASP A 192 -20.26 -4.77 -0.48
CA ASP A 192 -21.39 -4.46 0.43
C ASP A 192 -21.50 -2.96 0.77
N VAL A 193 -21.29 -2.07 -0.21
CA VAL A 193 -21.44 -0.61 -0.03
C VAL A 193 -22.89 -0.20 -0.22
N PRO A 194 -23.56 0.38 0.80
CA PRO A 194 -24.87 0.97 0.61
C PRO A 194 -24.72 2.20 -0.30
N ILE A 195 -25.31 2.13 -1.48
CA ILE A 195 -25.50 3.29 -2.35
C ILE A 195 -26.64 4.09 -1.73
N CYS A 196 -26.37 5.30 -1.24
CA CYS A 196 -27.44 6.19 -0.80
C CYS A 196 -28.35 6.49 -1.99
N SER A 197 -29.57 5.94 -1.96
CA SER A 197 -30.65 6.46 -2.80
C SER A 197 -30.86 7.93 -2.44
N SER A 198 -31.22 8.75 -3.42
CA SER A 198 -31.33 10.22 -3.33
C SER A 198 -32.35 10.76 -2.31
N ALA A 199 -32.86 9.92 -1.39
CA ALA A 199 -33.89 10.25 -0.43
C ALA A 199 -33.39 10.55 1.00
N ASP A 200 -32.16 10.21 1.39
CA ASP A 200 -31.72 10.36 2.79
C ASP A 200 -30.57 11.36 2.95
N ARG A 201 -30.90 12.59 3.37
CA ARG A 201 -29.99 13.46 4.14
C ARG A 201 -30.54 13.58 5.55
N PRO A 202 -29.76 13.25 6.58
CA PRO A 202 -29.15 14.27 7.46
C PRO A 202 -27.69 13.86 7.79
N GLY A 203 -26.73 14.67 8.25
CA GLY A 203 -26.68 15.70 9.29
C GLY A 203 -25.35 15.45 10.04
N GLU A 204 -24.54 16.50 10.21
CA GLU A 204 -23.42 16.72 11.17
C GLU A 204 -22.71 15.49 11.78
N GLU A 205 -21.43 15.22 11.45
CA GLU A 205 -20.19 15.69 12.12
C GLU A 205 -19.52 14.54 12.90
N GLU A 206 -18.31 14.17 12.49
CA GLU A 206 -17.28 13.66 13.40
C GLU A 206 -15.93 14.02 12.79
N GLU A 207 -15.34 15.11 13.28
CA GLU A 207 -13.94 15.47 13.05
C GLU A 207 -13.05 14.48 13.81
N ASP A 208 -12.37 13.60 13.08
CA ASP A 208 -11.19 12.91 13.62
C ASP A 208 -9.97 13.81 13.36
N GLN A 209 -9.66 14.63 14.36
CA GLN A 209 -8.56 15.59 14.32
C GLN A 209 -7.22 14.85 14.34
N GLY A 210 -6.52 14.87 13.20
CA GLY A 210 -5.10 14.56 13.13
C GLY A 210 -4.31 15.57 13.96
N ALA A 211 -3.75 15.10 15.09
CA ALA A 211 -2.86 15.88 15.92
C ALA A 211 -1.50 16.06 15.21
N GLY A 212 -1.37 17.15 14.46
CA GLY A 212 -0.09 17.77 14.18
C GLY A 212 0.43 18.50 15.43
N ARG A 213 1.67 18.23 15.82
CA ARG A 213 2.44 19.14 16.67
C ARG A 213 3.86 19.26 16.11
N GLU A 214 4.06 20.31 15.32
CA GLU A 214 5.37 20.91 15.11
C GLU A 214 5.80 21.71 16.35
N GLY A 215 7.07 21.55 16.71
CA GLY A 215 8.00 22.60 17.15
C GLY A 215 7.59 23.56 18.26
N GLN A 216 8.18 23.37 19.44
CA GLN A 216 8.73 24.49 20.20
C GLN A 216 10.09 24.11 20.79
N ALA A 217 11.14 24.67 20.17
CA ALA A 217 12.43 24.88 20.81
C ALA A 217 12.25 26.00 21.85
N GLY A 218 12.68 25.74 23.07
CA GLY A 218 12.78 26.72 24.15
C GLY A 218 13.93 26.30 25.04
N ALA A 219 15.06 26.98 24.90
CA ALA A 219 16.19 26.89 25.80
C ALA A 219 15.81 27.54 27.13
N GLU A 220 16.17 26.91 28.26
CA GLU A 220 16.39 27.63 29.51
C GLU A 220 17.48 26.93 30.34
N LEU A 221 18.49 27.75 30.66
CA LEU A 221 19.63 27.50 31.53
C LEU A 221 19.22 27.70 33.00
N GLU A 222 19.96 27.02 33.89
CA GLU A 222 20.26 27.39 35.28
C GLU A 222 19.14 27.42 36.34
N THR A 223 19.24 26.55 37.36
CA THR A 223 19.79 26.86 38.71
C THR A 223 19.53 25.74 39.74
N GLY A 224 20.55 25.43 40.58
CA GLY A 224 20.53 24.88 41.97
C GLY A 224 19.67 23.64 42.31
N VAL A 225 20.20 22.57 42.88
CA VAL A 225 21.00 22.41 44.12
C VAL A 225 21.79 21.10 44.03
#